data_AF-A0A2G8JQ02-F1
#
_entry.id   AF-A0A2G8JQ02-F1
#
_cell.length_a   1.000
_cell.length_b   1.000
_cell.length_c   1.000
_cell.angle_alpha   90.00
_cell.angle_beta   90.00
_cell.angle_gamma   90.00
#
_symmetry.space_group_name_H-M   'P 1'
#
loop_
_entity.id
_entity.type
_entity.pdbx_description
1 polymer ?
#
loop_
_entity_poly.entity_id
_entity_poly.type
_entity_poly.pdbx_seq_one_letter_code
_entity_poly.pdbx_strand_id
1 'polypeptide(L)'
;MSAEETRSKTAEAGANNPVRSMTYLEFGLLVLTVASTLFYVTLQSIVLVYRYLYPIFILTMLKFIWGEYTNELRGGTRTCPNSVSMKGKTVVLTGGTTGTGRASAIEMASRGARIIMGCRNLKRAGEVVEIVKRRSCNNDIVIHYLDLSSFKSVREFADKIRKEENGIDVLINNASVSDFESHDTHRIPHTTVDGLSHSFQVNYWSHFLLSNLLLTLLVKRPSSRIVNVTARLHTKPTNLNFTAGNGKLRYPRLTGYPLGKFGKRAIYQGTRFTIGRIRGQSLTLSIRSNVLERA
;
A
#
# COMPACT_ATOMS: atom_id res chain seq x y z
N MET A 1 -42.13 -25.07 -105.78
CA MET A 1 -40.80 -24.83 -105.20
C MET A 1 -40.81 -23.48 -104.50
N SER A 2 -40.40 -23.47 -103.24
CA SER A 2 -40.01 -22.29 -102.44
C SER A 2 -41.13 -21.35 -101.93
N ALA A 3 -41.75 -21.73 -100.82
CA ALA A 3 -42.29 -20.80 -99.80
C ALA A 3 -42.76 -21.50 -98.51
N GLU A 4 -42.81 -22.83 -98.47
CA GLU A 4 -43.43 -23.58 -97.36
C GLU A 4 -42.41 -24.25 -96.41
N GLU A 5 -41.13 -24.17 -96.73
CA GLU A 5 -40.04 -24.83 -95.98
C GLU A 5 -39.28 -23.87 -95.03
N THR A 6 -39.77 -22.63 -94.87
CA THR A 6 -39.17 -21.62 -93.99
C THR A 6 -40.09 -21.17 -92.85
N ARG A 7 -41.24 -21.84 -92.66
CA ARG A 7 -42.13 -21.61 -91.49
C ARG A 7 -42.03 -22.70 -90.41
N SER A 8 -41.27 -23.77 -90.65
CA SER A 8 -41.08 -24.86 -89.71
C SER A 8 -39.84 -24.73 -88.81
N LYS A 9 -39.04 -23.67 -88.95
CA LYS A 9 -37.81 -23.46 -88.17
C LYS A 9 -37.89 -22.37 -87.10
N THR A 10 -39.08 -21.83 -86.83
CA THR A 10 -39.32 -20.88 -85.73
C THR A 10 -40.27 -21.40 -84.65
N ALA A 11 -40.67 -22.67 -84.72
CA ALA A 11 -41.62 -23.29 -83.79
C ALA A 11 -41.00 -24.31 -82.82
N GLU A 12 -39.71 -24.61 -82.91
CA GLU A 12 -39.03 -25.53 -81.99
C GLU A 12 -37.91 -24.83 -81.23
N ALA A 13 -37.92 -25.03 -79.91
CA ALA A 13 -36.92 -24.64 -78.91
C ALA A 13 -36.96 -23.21 -78.34
N GLY A 14 -38.16 -22.65 -78.17
CA GLY A 14 -38.47 -21.75 -77.05
C GLY A 14 -38.76 -22.49 -75.73
N ALA A 15 -38.40 -23.77 -75.64
CA ALA A 15 -38.69 -24.65 -74.52
C ALA A 15 -37.37 -25.10 -73.86
N ASN A 16 -36.84 -24.26 -72.97
CA ASN A 16 -36.08 -24.67 -71.78
C ASN A 16 -35.62 -23.42 -71.03
N ASN A 17 -36.53 -22.79 -70.32
CA ASN A 17 -36.13 -21.97 -69.17
C ASN A 17 -37.08 -22.28 -68.01
N PRO A 18 -36.75 -23.23 -67.13
CA PRO A 18 -37.61 -23.58 -66.01
C PRO A 18 -37.33 -22.60 -64.87
N VAL A 19 -37.55 -21.30 -65.09
CA VAL A 19 -37.66 -20.36 -63.98
C VAL A 19 -39.12 -20.37 -63.56
N ARG A 20 -39.47 -21.41 -62.80
CA ARG A 20 -40.77 -21.52 -62.11
C ARG A 20 -40.91 -20.26 -61.26
N SER A 21 -41.86 -19.38 -61.60
CA SER A 21 -42.13 -18.17 -60.82
C SER A 21 -42.58 -18.60 -59.42
N MET A 22 -41.70 -18.39 -58.43
CA MET A 22 -41.96 -18.77 -57.05
C MET A 22 -43.16 -17.98 -56.55
N THR A 23 -44.17 -18.68 -56.04
CA THR A 23 -45.39 -18.04 -55.56
C THR A 23 -45.11 -17.25 -54.29
N TYR A 24 -45.87 -16.18 -54.01
CA TYR A 24 -45.71 -15.36 -52.79
C TYR A 24 -45.74 -16.19 -51.49
N LEU A 25 -46.46 -17.31 -51.51
CA LEU A 25 -46.58 -18.23 -50.38
C LEU A 25 -45.31 -19.06 -50.17
N GLU A 26 -44.68 -19.53 -51.25
CA GLU A 26 -43.37 -20.21 -51.21
C GLU A 26 -42.25 -19.25 -50.78
N PHE A 27 -42.30 -17.99 -51.25
CA PHE A 27 -41.37 -16.96 -50.80
C PHE A 27 -41.56 -16.62 -49.31
N GLY A 28 -42.81 -16.49 -48.85
CA GLY A 28 -43.11 -16.27 -47.43
C GLY A 28 -42.63 -17.40 -46.52
N LEU A 29 -42.81 -18.66 -46.94
CA LEU A 29 -42.32 -19.82 -46.21
C LEU A 29 -40.78 -19.89 -46.17
N LEU A 30 -40.12 -19.52 -47.27
CA LEU A 30 -38.66 -19.42 -47.33
C LEU A 30 -38.13 -18.35 -46.36
N VAL A 31 -38.75 -17.17 -46.31
CA VAL A 31 -38.35 -16.11 -45.39
C VAL A 31 -38.53 -16.54 -43.92
N LEU A 32 -39.65 -17.19 -43.60
CA LEU A 32 -39.91 -17.70 -42.24
C LEU A 32 -38.92 -18.79 -41.82
N THR A 33 -38.62 -19.73 -42.72
CA THR A 33 -37.66 -20.81 -42.43
C THR A 33 -36.25 -20.25 -42.23
N VAL A 34 -35.80 -19.32 -43.08
CA VAL A 34 -34.53 -18.61 -42.91
C VAL A 34 -34.48 -17.82 -41.60
N ALA A 35 -35.55 -17.07 -41.27
CA ALA A 35 -35.61 -16.31 -40.02
C ALA A 35 -35.55 -17.22 -38.78
N SER A 36 -36.26 -18.35 -38.80
CA SER A 36 -36.26 -19.31 -37.69
C SER A 36 -34.92 -20.02 -37.50
N THR A 37 -34.21 -20.33 -38.59
CA THR A 37 -32.86 -20.92 -38.52
C THR A 37 -31.84 -19.91 -38.04
N LEU A 38 -31.90 -18.66 -38.49
CA LEU A 38 -31.04 -17.59 -37.97
C LEU A 38 -31.26 -17.38 -36.48
N PHE A 39 -32.52 -17.34 -36.03
CA PHE A 39 -32.87 -17.26 -34.62
C PHE A 39 -32.32 -18.46 -33.83
N TYR A 40 -32.51 -19.68 -34.32
CA TYR A 40 -31.99 -20.88 -33.69
C TYR A 40 -30.46 -20.89 -33.58
N VAL A 41 -29.75 -20.50 -34.64
CA VAL A 41 -28.29 -20.41 -34.66
C VAL A 41 -27.79 -19.35 -33.67
N THR A 42 -28.47 -18.20 -33.58
CA THR A 42 -28.11 -17.15 -32.61
C THR A 42 -28.31 -17.60 -31.16
N LEU A 43 -29.42 -18.28 -30.86
CA LEU A 43 -29.66 -18.86 -29.53
C LEU A 43 -28.61 -19.92 -29.16
N GLN A 44 -28.31 -20.84 -30.08
CA GLN A 44 -27.26 -21.86 -29.86
C GLN A 44 -25.89 -21.22 -29.63
N SER A 45 -25.55 -20.16 -30.37
CA SER A 45 -24.29 -19.42 -30.20
C SER A 45 -24.21 -18.76 -28.81
N ILE A 46 -25.31 -18.16 -28.33
CA ILE A 46 -25.40 -17.58 -26.98
C ILE A 46 -25.21 -18.68 -25.93
N VAL A 47 -25.89 -19.83 -26.08
CA VAL A 47 -25.77 -20.96 -25.14
C VAL A 47 -24.33 -21.49 -25.11
N LEU A 48 -23.65 -21.59 -26.25
CA LEU A 48 -22.25 -22.02 -26.31
C LEU A 48 -21.32 -21.01 -25.60
N VAL A 49 -21.52 -19.71 -25.80
CA VAL A 49 -20.78 -18.66 -25.10
C VAL A 49 -20.96 -18.78 -23.58
N TYR A 50 -22.20 -18.94 -23.09
CA TYR A 50 -22.44 -19.12 -21.66
C TYR A 50 -21.92 -20.45 -21.12
N ARG A 51 -21.93 -21.53 -21.92
CA ARG A 51 -21.44 -22.84 -21.48
C ARG A 51 -19.92 -22.88 -21.34
N TYR A 52 -19.18 -22.15 -22.18
CA TYR A 52 -17.72 -22.25 -22.22
C TYR A 52 -16.98 -20.99 -21.74
N LEU A 53 -17.43 -19.78 -22.09
CA LEU A 53 -16.71 -18.55 -21.72
C LEU A 53 -17.02 -18.10 -20.29
N TYR A 54 -18.26 -18.28 -19.83
CA TYR A 54 -18.65 -17.93 -18.45
C TYR A 54 -17.87 -18.72 -17.37
N PRO A 55 -17.70 -20.05 -17.43
CA PRO A 55 -16.90 -20.77 -16.44
C PRO A 55 -15.40 -20.41 -16.53
N ILE A 56 -14.86 -20.11 -17.73
CA ILE A 56 -13.48 -19.62 -17.87
C ILE A 56 -13.33 -18.28 -17.13
N PHE A 57 -14.28 -17.37 -17.28
CA PHE A 57 -14.29 -16.09 -16.58
C PHE A 57 -14.39 -16.26 -15.05
N ILE A 58 -15.23 -17.19 -14.58
CA ILE A 58 -15.30 -17.51 -13.14
C ILE A 58 -13.97 -18.08 -12.65
N LEU A 59 -13.35 -19.01 -13.39
CA LEU A 59 -12.07 -19.60 -13.01
C LEU A 59 -10.93 -18.58 -13.00
N THR A 60 -10.90 -17.61 -13.92
CA THR A 60 -9.92 -16.53 -13.90
C THR A 60 -10.17 -15.57 -12.74
N MET A 61 -11.43 -15.23 -12.43
CA MET A 61 -11.80 -14.45 -11.25
C MET A 61 -11.43 -15.17 -9.95
N LEU A 62 -11.72 -16.47 -9.82
CA LEU A 62 -11.33 -17.27 -8.66
C LEU A 62 -9.81 -17.37 -8.53
N LYS A 63 -9.06 -17.52 -9.63
CA LYS A 63 -7.60 -17.45 -9.62
C LYS A 63 -7.08 -16.08 -9.20
N PHE A 64 -7.73 -15.00 -9.61
CA PHE A 64 -7.37 -13.64 -9.23
C PHE A 64 -7.64 -13.40 -7.75
N ILE A 65 -8.82 -13.77 -7.25
CA ILE A 65 -9.21 -13.68 -5.84
C ILE A 65 -8.30 -14.58 -4.98
N TRP A 66 -7.99 -15.80 -5.42
CA TRP A 66 -7.05 -16.68 -4.74
C TRP A 66 -5.61 -16.14 -4.80
N GLY A 67 -5.22 -15.51 -5.91
CA GLY A 67 -3.93 -14.84 -6.07
C GLY A 67 -3.78 -13.65 -5.12
N GLU A 68 -4.79 -12.78 -5.03
CA GLU A 68 -4.90 -11.68 -4.07
C GLU A 68 -4.89 -12.20 -2.63
N TYR A 69 -5.74 -13.18 -2.31
CA TYR A 69 -5.83 -13.79 -0.97
C TYR A 69 -4.52 -14.47 -0.56
N THR A 70 -3.89 -15.21 -1.47
CA THR A 70 -2.57 -15.80 -1.22
C THR A 70 -1.46 -14.76 -1.16
N ASN A 71 -1.54 -13.66 -1.90
CA ASN A 71 -0.58 -12.55 -1.79
C ASN A 71 -0.79 -11.74 -0.50
N GLU A 72 -2.00 -11.69 0.05
CA GLU A 72 -2.27 -11.10 1.36
C GLU A 72 -1.74 -12.00 2.49
N LEU A 73 -1.87 -13.33 2.34
CA LEU A 73 -1.24 -14.30 3.24
C LEU A 73 0.30 -14.40 3.06
N ARG A 74 0.82 -14.24 1.83
CA ARG A 74 2.26 -14.26 1.48
C ARG A 74 2.93 -12.90 1.56
N GLY A 75 2.16 -11.82 1.71
CA GLY A 75 2.66 -10.44 1.87
C GLY A 75 3.52 -10.25 3.12
N GLY A 76 3.61 -11.28 3.96
CA GLY A 76 4.46 -11.38 5.13
C GLY A 76 5.65 -12.33 5.04
N THR A 77 5.98 -12.95 3.90
CA THR A 77 7.08 -13.95 3.85
C THR A 77 8.07 -13.71 2.72
N ARG A 78 8.73 -12.54 2.72
CA ARG A 78 10.18 -12.59 2.56
C ARG A 78 10.72 -12.89 3.94
N THR A 79 10.84 -14.17 4.28
CA THR A 79 11.68 -14.59 5.39
C THR A 79 13.07 -14.08 5.04
N CYS A 80 13.50 -12.97 5.61
CA CYS A 80 14.90 -12.62 5.63
C CYS A 80 15.52 -13.62 6.60
N PRO A 81 16.28 -14.62 6.12
CA PRO A 81 17.00 -15.50 7.02
C PRO A 81 18.18 -14.67 7.52
N ASN A 82 17.96 -13.80 8.50
CA ASN A 82 19.06 -13.17 9.20
C ASN A 82 19.05 -13.72 10.63
N SER A 83 19.91 -14.71 10.83
CA SER A 83 20.33 -15.34 12.08
C SER A 83 21.03 -14.39 13.05
N VAL A 84 21.00 -13.08 12.79
CA VAL A 84 21.68 -12.08 13.61
C VAL A 84 20.90 -11.90 14.91
N SER A 85 21.50 -12.42 15.98
CA SER A 85 21.03 -12.22 17.35
C SER A 85 20.95 -10.73 17.70
N MET A 86 19.89 -10.35 18.38
CA MET A 86 19.71 -9.02 18.98
C MET A 86 19.73 -9.07 20.51
N LYS A 87 20.20 -10.17 21.10
CA LYS A 87 20.37 -10.27 22.57
C LYS A 87 21.23 -9.11 23.09
N GLY A 88 20.75 -8.48 24.16
CA GLY A 88 21.40 -7.33 24.79
C GLY A 88 21.30 -6.02 24.01
N LYS A 89 20.49 -5.97 22.94
CA LYS A 89 20.23 -4.75 22.16
C LYS A 89 18.93 -4.08 22.60
N THR A 90 18.96 -2.77 22.76
CA THR A 90 17.78 -1.96 23.08
C THR A 90 17.22 -1.31 21.82
N VAL A 91 15.94 -1.56 21.54
CA VAL A 91 15.20 -1.04 20.39
C VAL A 91 14.09 -0.12 20.87
N VAL A 92 14.09 1.13 20.41
CA VAL A 92 12.98 2.07 20.59
C VAL A 92 12.13 2.07 19.32
N LEU A 93 10.86 1.74 19.44
CA LEU A 93 9.92 1.61 18.32
C LEU A 93 8.70 2.51 18.51
N THR A 94 8.45 3.41 17.55
CA THR A 94 7.22 4.21 17.51
C THR A 94 6.12 3.50 16.71
N GLY A 95 4.89 3.46 17.24
CA GLY A 95 3.74 2.91 16.51
C GLY A 95 3.79 1.39 16.34
N GLY A 96 4.13 0.65 17.40
CA GLY A 96 4.24 -0.81 17.38
C GLY A 96 2.91 -1.59 17.52
N THR A 97 1.76 -0.92 17.61
CA THR A 97 0.47 -1.58 17.87
C THR A 97 -0.17 -2.27 16.66
N THR A 98 0.21 -1.88 15.45
CA THR A 98 -0.44 -2.32 14.20
C THR A 98 0.56 -2.51 13.06
N GLY A 99 0.12 -3.19 12.00
CA GLY A 99 0.82 -3.29 10.72
C GLY A 99 2.30 -3.66 10.82
N THR A 100 3.13 -2.94 10.05
CA THR A 100 4.59 -3.13 10.01
C THR A 100 5.25 -2.92 11.36
N GLY A 101 4.75 -2.02 12.19
CA GLY A 101 5.29 -1.78 13.53
C GLY A 101 5.17 -3.02 14.42
N ARG A 102 4.00 -3.65 14.45
CA ARG A 102 3.77 -4.88 15.22
C ARG A 102 4.61 -6.04 14.71
N ALA A 103 4.70 -6.22 13.38
CA ALA A 103 5.54 -7.25 12.78
C ALA A 103 7.03 -7.05 13.13
N SER A 104 7.49 -5.80 13.12
CA SER A 104 8.86 -5.43 13.51
C SER A 104 9.13 -5.74 14.98
N ALA A 105 8.17 -5.43 15.86
CA ALA A 105 8.28 -5.72 17.28
C ALA A 105 8.43 -7.22 17.54
N ILE A 106 7.61 -8.05 16.87
CA ILE A 106 7.70 -9.51 16.95
C ILE A 106 9.07 -9.99 16.48
N GLU A 107 9.49 -9.60 15.28
CA GLU A 107 10.76 -10.07 14.71
C GLU A 107 11.97 -9.71 15.58
N MET A 108 12.06 -8.47 16.04
CA MET A 108 13.19 -8.03 16.86
C MET A 108 13.17 -8.67 18.24
N ALA A 109 11.99 -8.82 18.84
CA ALA A 109 11.83 -9.52 20.11
C ALA A 109 12.20 -11.01 19.95
N SER A 110 11.84 -11.68 18.84
CA SER A 110 12.18 -13.08 18.57
C SER A 110 13.70 -13.29 18.45
N ARG A 111 14.43 -12.25 18.06
CA ARG A 111 15.90 -12.24 18.03
C ARG A 111 16.54 -11.90 19.38
N GLY A 112 15.73 -11.69 20.42
CA GLY A 112 16.18 -11.43 21.80
C GLY A 112 16.42 -9.95 22.14
N ALA A 113 15.93 -9.01 21.33
CA ALA A 113 16.04 -7.58 21.64
C ALA A 113 15.12 -7.17 22.80
N ARG A 114 15.56 -6.17 23.58
CA ARG A 114 14.69 -5.38 24.46
C ARG A 114 13.90 -4.39 23.61
N ILE A 115 12.57 -4.39 23.72
CA ILE A 115 11.70 -3.50 22.94
C ILE A 115 11.06 -2.45 23.84
N ILE A 116 11.31 -1.17 23.56
CA ILE A 116 10.64 -0.02 24.16
C ILE A 116 9.65 0.53 23.14
N MET A 117 8.37 0.26 23.35
CA MET A 117 7.31 0.63 22.41
C MET A 117 6.65 1.95 22.83
N GLY A 118 6.82 2.97 22.00
CA GLY A 118 6.15 4.27 22.14
C GLY A 118 4.77 4.25 21.47
N CYS A 119 3.71 4.39 22.28
CA CYS A 119 2.32 4.29 21.85
C CYS A 119 1.41 5.33 22.51
N ARG A 120 0.43 5.83 21.76
CA ARG A 120 -0.57 6.77 22.28
C ARG A 120 -1.64 6.11 23.14
N ASN A 121 -2.11 4.92 22.75
CA ASN A 121 -3.12 4.17 23.50
C ASN A 121 -2.44 3.01 24.25
N LEU A 122 -2.20 3.20 25.56
CA LEU A 122 -1.51 2.22 26.39
C LEU A 122 -2.31 0.94 26.60
N LYS A 123 -3.65 1.02 26.67
CA LYS A 123 -4.52 -0.17 26.81
C LYS A 123 -4.36 -1.11 25.62
N ARG A 124 -4.54 -0.57 24.41
CA ARG A 124 -4.34 -1.31 23.16
C ARG A 124 -2.89 -1.79 23.01
N ALA A 125 -1.93 -0.99 23.46
CA ALA A 125 -0.53 -1.39 23.44
C ALA A 125 -0.27 -2.60 24.36
N GLY A 126 -0.86 -2.65 25.54
CA GLY A 126 -0.77 -3.78 26.46
C GLY A 126 -1.26 -5.09 25.83
N GLU A 127 -2.43 -5.07 25.20
CA GLU A 127 -2.98 -6.23 24.47
C GLU A 127 -2.03 -6.71 23.37
N VAL A 128 -1.45 -5.77 22.61
CA VAL A 128 -0.50 -6.11 21.55
C VAL A 128 0.79 -6.68 22.13
N VAL A 129 1.32 -6.12 23.22
CA VAL A 129 2.54 -6.60 23.87
C VAL A 129 2.40 -8.05 24.30
N GLU A 130 1.27 -8.46 24.86
CA GLU A 130 1.04 -9.86 25.22
C GLU A 130 1.04 -10.80 24.00
N ILE A 131 0.62 -10.30 22.83
CA ILE A 131 0.76 -11.07 21.60
C ILE A 131 2.21 -11.09 21.11
N VAL A 132 2.94 -9.98 21.24
CA VAL A 132 4.36 -9.94 20.86
C VAL A 132 5.14 -10.91 21.73
N LYS A 133 5.03 -10.83 23.06
CA LYS A 133 5.71 -11.73 24.01
C LYS A 133 5.47 -13.20 23.71
N ARG A 134 4.21 -13.59 23.46
CA ARG A 134 3.85 -14.97 23.11
C ARG A 134 4.46 -15.43 21.79
N ARG A 135 4.48 -14.57 20.77
CA ARG A 135 5.03 -14.93 19.46
C ARG A 135 6.55 -14.92 19.41
N SER A 136 7.19 -14.11 20.24
CA SER A 136 8.64 -13.97 20.28
C SER A 136 9.33 -14.79 21.37
N CYS A 137 8.56 -15.38 22.28
CA CYS A 137 9.08 -16.02 23.50
C CYS A 137 10.04 -15.10 24.29
N ASN A 138 9.75 -13.80 24.29
CA ASN A 138 10.60 -12.77 24.91
C ASN A 138 9.73 -11.79 25.71
N ASN A 139 10.01 -11.68 27.00
CA ASN A 139 9.26 -10.85 27.94
C ASN A 139 9.81 -9.43 28.09
N ASP A 140 10.96 -9.12 27.48
CA ASP A 140 11.65 -7.84 27.61
C ASP A 140 11.06 -6.78 26.67
N ILE A 141 9.77 -6.49 26.88
CA ILE A 141 8.97 -5.57 26.09
C ILE A 141 8.25 -4.62 27.04
N VAL A 142 8.59 -3.34 26.96
CA VAL A 142 8.02 -2.27 27.78
C VAL A 142 7.26 -1.27 26.90
N ILE A 143 6.21 -0.67 27.47
CA ILE A 143 5.42 0.36 26.80
C ILE A 143 5.58 1.70 27.52
N HIS A 144 5.70 2.77 26.74
CA HIS A 144 5.63 4.13 27.25
C HIS A 144 4.69 4.96 26.41
N TYR A 145 4.06 5.93 27.07
CA TYR A 145 3.17 6.87 26.41
C TYR A 145 3.98 7.74 25.44
N LEU A 146 3.54 7.79 24.19
CA LEU A 146 4.09 8.67 23.18
C LEU A 146 2.97 9.11 22.23
N ASP A 147 2.64 10.39 22.27
CA ASP A 147 1.82 11.05 21.28
C ASP A 147 2.68 11.96 20.40
N LEU A 148 2.88 11.52 19.15
CA LEU A 148 3.65 12.28 18.16
C LEU A 148 2.90 13.53 17.67
N SER A 149 1.66 13.77 18.07
CA SER A 149 0.95 15.03 17.81
C SER A 149 1.21 16.10 18.89
N SER A 150 2.07 15.84 19.87
CA SER A 150 2.48 16.81 20.90
C SER A 150 3.99 16.80 21.13
N PHE A 151 4.66 17.94 20.93
CA PHE A 151 6.09 18.04 21.23
C PHE A 151 6.40 17.88 22.72
N LYS A 152 5.49 18.28 23.60
CA LYS A 152 5.60 18.02 25.04
C LYS A 152 5.67 16.52 25.30
N SER A 153 4.75 15.73 24.72
CA SER A 153 4.77 14.27 24.87
C SER A 153 6.05 13.64 24.32
N VAL A 154 6.56 14.11 23.19
CA VAL A 154 7.83 13.63 22.62
C VAL A 154 9.00 13.87 23.56
N ARG A 155 9.08 15.05 24.19
CA ARG A 155 10.14 15.40 25.16
C ARG A 155 10.05 14.56 26.41
N GLU A 156 8.85 14.40 26.98
CA GLU A 156 8.62 13.57 28.16
C GLU A 156 9.00 12.11 27.94
N PHE A 157 8.62 11.55 26.77
CA PHE A 157 9.03 10.21 26.38
C PHE A 157 10.55 10.08 26.24
N ALA A 158 11.20 11.03 25.57
CA ALA A 158 12.65 11.00 25.40
C ALA A 158 13.39 11.15 26.74
N ASP A 159 12.92 12.01 27.63
CA ASP A 159 13.50 12.20 28.97
C ASP A 159 13.33 10.96 29.83
N LYS A 160 12.20 10.25 29.72
CA LYS A 160 12.00 8.96 30.38
C LYS A 160 13.03 7.94 29.91
N ILE A 161 13.20 7.77 28.60
CA ILE A 161 14.18 6.84 28.03
C ILE A 161 15.61 7.22 28.44
N ARG A 162 15.95 8.52 28.44
CA ARG A 162 17.26 9.01 28.90
C ARG A 162 17.57 8.69 30.36
N LYS A 163 16.55 8.57 31.21
CA LYS A 163 16.71 8.19 32.62
C LYS A 163 16.80 6.68 32.81
N GLU A 164 16.03 5.92 32.02
CA GLU A 164 15.89 4.47 32.22
C GLU A 164 16.91 3.64 31.44
N GLU A 165 17.46 4.17 30.34
CA GLU A 165 18.28 3.40 29.40
C GLU A 165 19.71 3.93 29.28
N ASN A 166 20.68 3.01 29.32
CA ASN A 166 22.10 3.36 29.22
C ASN A 166 22.58 3.62 27.78
N GLY A 167 21.80 3.19 26.78
CA GLY A 167 22.09 3.41 25.36
C GLY A 167 21.08 2.71 24.47
N ILE A 168 20.91 3.21 23.24
CA ILE A 168 19.94 2.68 22.27
C ILE A 168 20.70 2.12 21.07
N ASP A 169 20.39 0.89 20.67
CA ASP A 169 21.00 0.26 19.50
C ASP A 169 20.18 0.52 18.23
N VAL A 170 18.85 0.58 18.33
CA VAL A 170 17.99 0.85 17.17
C VAL A 170 16.85 1.79 17.54
N LEU A 171 16.72 2.90 16.82
CA LEU A 171 15.53 3.75 16.84
C LEU A 171 14.72 3.55 15.56
N ILE A 172 13.45 3.18 15.69
CA ILE A 172 12.55 2.93 14.57
C ILE A 172 11.43 3.99 14.58
N ASN A 173 11.58 4.94 13.68
CA ASN A 173 10.57 5.95 13.36
C ASN A 173 9.54 5.32 12.40
N ASN A 174 8.69 4.45 12.95
CA ASN A 174 7.69 3.70 12.18
C ASN A 174 6.32 4.38 12.13
N ALA A 175 5.86 5.00 13.23
CA ALA A 175 4.53 5.57 13.31
C ALA A 175 4.20 6.48 12.12
N SER A 176 2.95 6.44 11.66
CA SER A 176 2.49 7.32 10.59
C SER A 176 0.99 7.50 10.64
N VAL A 177 0.55 8.64 10.12
CA VAL A 177 -0.86 8.94 9.88
C VAL A 177 -1.02 9.47 8.45
N SER A 178 -2.15 9.12 7.84
CA SER A 178 -2.56 9.59 6.52
C SER A 178 -3.77 10.49 6.67
N ASP A 179 -3.76 11.66 6.04
CA ASP A 179 -4.92 12.56 6.03
C ASP A 179 -6.01 12.13 5.01
N PHE A 180 -5.87 10.98 4.33
CA PHE A 180 -6.76 10.58 3.22
C PHE A 180 -7.89 9.63 3.59
N GLU A 181 -7.93 9.10 4.80
CA GLU A 181 -8.79 7.93 5.10
C GLU A 181 -9.97 8.23 6.02
N SER A 182 -10.50 9.44 5.96
CA SER A 182 -11.80 9.68 6.56
C SER A 182 -12.65 10.59 5.68
N HIS A 183 -13.57 9.98 4.94
CA HIS A 183 -14.85 10.63 4.58
C HIS A 183 -15.60 11.15 5.82
N ASP A 184 -15.16 10.73 7.01
CA ASP A 184 -15.53 11.27 8.31
C ASP A 184 -14.48 12.28 8.81
N THR A 185 -14.54 13.51 8.31
CA THR A 185 -13.64 14.64 8.63
C THR A 185 -13.63 15.05 10.12
N HIS A 186 -14.36 14.36 10.99
CA HIS A 186 -14.52 14.70 12.41
C HIS A 186 -13.51 14.03 13.37
N ARG A 187 -12.71 13.05 12.92
CA ARG A 187 -11.93 12.22 13.85
C ARG A 187 -10.46 12.58 14.03
N ILE A 188 -9.86 13.31 13.09
CA ILE A 188 -8.44 13.68 13.16
C ILE A 188 -8.35 15.20 12.99
N PRO A 189 -7.92 15.95 14.01
CA PRO A 189 -7.83 17.40 13.88
C PRO A 189 -6.81 17.72 12.79
N HIS A 190 -7.17 18.65 11.90
CA HIS A 190 -6.27 19.12 10.85
C HIS A 190 -5.00 19.77 11.42
N THR A 191 -5.06 20.20 12.68
CA THR A 191 -4.00 20.89 13.41
C THR A 191 -3.75 20.24 14.76
N THR A 192 -2.49 20.10 15.15
CA THR A 192 -2.07 19.59 16.45
C THR A 192 -2.16 20.66 17.55
N VAL A 193 -1.93 20.25 18.80
CA VAL A 193 -1.79 21.17 19.94
C VAL A 193 -0.63 22.16 19.77
N ASP A 194 0.37 21.83 18.94
CA ASP A 194 1.52 22.69 18.64
C ASP A 194 1.26 23.61 17.43
N GLY A 195 0.04 23.66 16.90
CA GLY A 195 -0.33 24.53 15.78
C GLY A 195 0.16 24.06 14.41
N LEU A 196 0.56 22.79 14.27
CA LEU A 196 1.10 22.22 13.03
C LEU A 196 0.08 21.31 12.34
N SER A 197 0.26 21.08 11.03
CA SER A 197 -0.47 20.01 10.33
C SER A 197 -0.24 18.68 11.03
N HIS A 198 -1.33 17.97 11.36
CA HIS A 198 -1.27 16.72 12.10
C HIS A 198 -0.38 15.66 11.44
N SER A 199 -0.58 15.38 10.14
CA SER A 199 0.27 14.41 9.45
C SER A 199 1.71 14.86 9.29
N PHE A 200 1.96 16.16 9.08
CA PHE A 200 3.33 16.65 8.93
C PHE A 200 4.08 16.59 10.26
N GLN A 201 3.43 16.92 11.37
CA GLN A 201 4.05 16.78 12.68
C GLN A 201 4.31 15.32 13.02
N VAL A 202 3.31 14.45 12.90
CA VAL A 202 3.44 13.04 13.28
C VAL A 202 4.46 12.31 12.40
N ASN A 203 4.44 12.54 11.07
CA ASN A 203 5.29 11.80 10.14
C ASN A 203 6.70 12.39 9.98
N TYR A 204 6.94 13.62 10.46
CA TYR A 204 8.23 14.29 10.34
C TYR A 204 8.68 14.97 11.63
N TRP A 205 8.07 16.09 12.03
CA TRP A 205 8.65 16.95 13.08
C TRP A 205 8.89 16.21 14.39
N SER A 206 7.94 15.37 14.79
CA SER A 206 8.03 14.63 16.04
C SER A 206 9.05 13.49 15.97
N HIS A 207 9.16 12.78 14.84
CA HIS A 207 10.25 11.80 14.65
C HIS A 207 11.61 12.47 14.58
N PHE A 208 11.70 13.62 13.94
CA PHE A 208 12.93 14.40 13.84
C PHE A 208 13.37 14.89 15.23
N LEU A 209 12.44 15.46 16.00
CA LEU A 209 12.67 15.87 17.38
C LEU A 209 13.11 14.68 18.24
N LEU A 210 12.38 13.56 18.18
CA LEU A 210 12.70 12.36 18.94
C LEU A 210 14.10 11.83 18.64
N SER A 211 14.49 11.75 17.35
CA SER A 211 15.83 11.33 16.95
C SER A 211 16.94 12.23 17.48
N ASN A 212 16.71 13.55 17.51
CA ASN A 212 17.68 14.50 18.08
C ASN A 212 17.78 14.39 19.60
N LEU A 213 16.66 14.22 20.30
CA LEU A 213 16.64 14.10 21.76
C LEU A 213 17.30 12.80 22.25
N LEU A 214 17.14 11.70 21.49
CA LEU A 214 17.72 10.40 21.82
C LEU A 214 19.14 10.20 21.26
N LEU A 215 19.67 11.21 20.55
CA LEU A 215 20.95 11.12 19.87
C LEU A 215 22.09 10.77 20.83
N THR A 216 22.11 11.37 22.02
CA THR A 216 23.14 11.12 23.04
C THR A 216 23.15 9.67 23.54
N LEU A 217 22.03 8.95 23.45
CA LEU A 217 21.97 7.52 23.79
C LEU A 217 22.36 6.62 22.62
N LEU A 218 22.02 7.03 21.39
CA LEU A 218 22.37 6.29 20.18
C LEU A 218 23.90 6.27 20.00
N VAL A 219 24.56 7.41 20.21
CA VAL A 219 26.02 7.51 20.00
C VAL A 219 26.85 6.75 21.03
N LYS A 220 26.28 6.38 22.18
CA LYS A 220 26.92 5.50 23.18
C LYS A 220 27.09 4.07 22.68
N ARG A 221 26.34 3.65 21.65
CA ARG A 221 26.41 2.29 21.10
C ARG A 221 27.19 2.30 19.79
N PRO A 222 28.24 1.47 19.65
CA PRO A 222 29.17 1.51 18.51
C PRO A 222 28.59 0.96 17.19
N SER A 223 27.29 0.69 17.10
CA SER A 223 26.62 0.27 15.86
C SER A 223 25.15 0.66 15.88
N SER A 224 24.84 1.81 16.47
CA SER A 224 23.46 2.26 16.57
C SER A 224 22.89 2.60 15.20
N ARG A 225 21.57 2.44 15.05
CA ARG A 225 20.87 2.67 13.79
C ARG A 225 19.61 3.49 14.01
N ILE A 226 19.36 4.45 13.11
CA ILE A 226 18.04 5.08 12.97
C ILE A 226 17.39 4.51 11.71
N VAL A 227 16.20 3.95 11.87
CA VAL A 227 15.38 3.41 10.79
C VAL A 227 14.15 4.29 10.62
N ASN A 228 14.09 5.01 9.50
CA ASN A 228 12.92 5.79 9.12
C ASN A 228 12.05 4.96 8.19
N VAL A 229 10.86 4.57 8.65
CA VAL A 229 9.90 3.83 7.82
C VAL A 229 9.15 4.81 6.95
N THR A 230 9.22 4.62 5.64
CA THR A 230 8.61 5.49 4.64
C THR A 230 7.67 4.69 3.74
N ALA A 231 6.95 5.34 2.83
CA ALA A 231 6.08 4.66 1.85
C ALA A 231 6.60 4.94 0.44
N ARG A 232 6.38 4.03 -0.53
CA ARG A 232 6.88 4.12 -1.93
C ARG A 232 6.68 5.49 -2.60
N LEU A 233 5.64 6.24 -2.21
CA LEU A 233 5.37 7.58 -2.73
C LEU A 233 6.40 8.67 -2.34
N HIS A 234 7.32 8.41 -1.42
CA HIS A 234 8.37 9.36 -1.02
C HIS A 234 9.34 9.72 -2.15
N THR A 235 9.39 8.93 -3.23
CA THR A 235 10.28 9.14 -4.38
C THR A 235 9.71 10.10 -5.42
N LYS A 236 8.42 10.46 -5.36
CA LYS A 236 7.81 11.40 -6.31
C LYS A 236 8.32 12.84 -6.07
N PRO A 237 8.66 13.61 -7.12
CA PRO A 237 9.03 15.02 -6.97
C PRO A 237 7.84 15.83 -6.47
N THR A 238 8.12 16.75 -5.54
CA THR A 238 7.12 17.67 -4.95
C THR A 238 7.70 19.06 -4.89
N ASN A 239 6.98 20.04 -5.45
CA ASN A 239 7.36 21.44 -5.34
C ASN A 239 6.94 21.97 -3.97
N LEU A 240 7.91 22.39 -3.17
CA LEU A 240 7.67 23.05 -1.89
C LEU A 240 7.72 24.56 -2.09
N ASN A 241 6.57 25.21 -2.08
CA ASN A 241 6.54 26.67 -2.00
C ASN A 241 6.50 27.10 -0.54
N PHE A 242 7.68 27.41 0.02
CA PHE A 242 7.78 28.13 1.28
C PHE A 242 7.41 29.59 1.01
N THR A 243 6.16 29.98 1.26
CA THR A 243 5.78 31.39 1.23
C THR A 243 6.04 31.98 2.62
N ALA A 244 7.10 32.79 2.72
CA ALA A 244 7.36 33.60 3.91
C ALA A 244 6.26 34.67 4.00
N GLY A 245 5.37 34.55 4.98
CA GLY A 245 4.37 35.58 5.28
C GLY A 245 4.70 36.25 6.60
N ASN A 246 5.11 37.52 6.56
CA ASN A 246 5.18 38.46 7.70
C ASN A 246 5.84 37.91 8.97
N GLY A 247 7.05 37.35 8.86
CA GLY A 247 7.84 36.92 10.03
C GLY A 247 7.28 35.71 10.80
N LYS A 248 6.17 35.11 10.36
CA LYS A 248 5.65 33.84 10.87
C LYS A 248 5.89 32.76 9.81
N LEU A 249 6.49 31.63 10.22
CA LEU A 249 6.63 30.46 9.36
C LEU A 249 5.24 29.97 8.94
N ARG A 250 4.81 30.32 7.72
CA ARG A 250 3.61 29.77 7.11
C ARG A 250 4.00 28.46 6.41
N TYR A 251 3.63 27.33 7.00
CA TYR A 251 3.91 26.02 6.42
C TYR A 251 3.23 25.88 5.04
N PRO A 252 3.87 25.21 4.07
CA PRO A 252 3.33 25.08 2.73
C PRO A 252 1.95 24.40 2.78
N ARG A 253 0.91 25.10 2.31
CA ARG A 253 -0.31 24.41 1.88
C ARG A 253 0.06 23.68 0.60
N LEU A 254 0.37 22.39 0.71
CA LEU A 254 0.58 21.57 -0.48
C LEU A 254 -0.78 21.39 -1.17
N THR A 255 -1.03 22.16 -2.22
CA THR A 255 -2.11 21.87 -3.17
C THR A 255 -1.69 20.63 -3.98
N GLY A 256 -2.40 19.52 -3.82
CA GLY A 256 -2.24 18.31 -4.66
C GLY A 256 -1.18 17.28 -4.22
N TYR A 257 -0.39 17.55 -3.17
CA TYR A 257 0.49 16.53 -2.58
C TYR A 257 0.29 16.40 -1.07
N PRO A 258 0.25 15.19 -0.51
CA PRO A 258 -0.02 15.08 0.91
C PRO A 258 1.12 15.53 1.81
N LEU A 259 0.85 16.45 2.74
CA LEU A 259 1.75 16.86 3.82
C LEU A 259 2.36 15.68 4.57
N GLY A 260 1.57 14.64 4.85
CA GLY A 260 2.06 13.41 5.48
C GLY A 260 3.07 12.63 4.64
N LYS A 261 2.93 12.62 3.30
CA LYS A 261 3.89 11.97 2.39
C LYS A 261 5.17 12.80 2.27
N PHE A 262 5.05 14.13 2.27
CA PHE A 262 6.20 15.03 2.29
C PHE A 262 7.00 14.86 3.58
N GLY A 263 6.32 14.72 4.73
CA GLY A 263 6.96 14.43 6.01
C GLY A 263 7.89 13.21 5.97
N LYS A 264 7.48 12.14 5.27
CA LYS A 264 8.30 10.93 5.09
C LYS A 264 9.56 11.16 4.25
N ARG A 265 9.59 12.15 3.37
CA ARG A 265 10.83 12.56 2.66
C ARG A 265 11.66 13.54 3.50
N ALA A 266 11.00 14.45 4.19
CA ALA A 266 11.67 15.45 5.05
C ALA A 266 12.44 14.78 6.20
N ILE A 267 11.88 13.72 6.81
CA ILE A 267 12.55 12.98 7.89
C ILE A 267 13.88 12.40 7.44
N TYR A 268 13.95 11.88 6.21
CA TYR A 268 15.21 11.38 5.67
C TYR A 268 16.29 12.46 5.58
N GLN A 269 15.96 13.60 4.97
CA GLN A 269 16.93 14.68 4.79
C GLN A 269 17.36 15.28 6.14
N GLY A 270 16.41 15.48 7.05
CA GLY A 270 16.69 15.94 8.40
C GLY A 270 17.61 14.99 9.16
N THR A 271 17.33 13.69 9.15
CA THR A 271 18.18 12.71 9.85
C THR A 271 19.56 12.61 9.20
N ARG A 272 19.67 12.65 7.86
CA ARG A 272 20.98 12.69 7.17
C ARG A 272 21.80 13.91 7.54
N PHE A 273 21.18 15.07 7.58
CA PHE A 273 21.82 16.32 7.97
C PHE A 273 22.33 16.26 9.41
N THR A 274 21.54 15.67 10.31
CA THR A 274 21.91 15.47 11.72
C THR A 274 23.11 14.53 11.84
N ILE A 275 23.08 13.36 11.20
CA ILE A 275 24.17 12.38 11.23
C ILE A 275 25.45 12.96 10.60
N GLY A 276 25.32 13.73 9.51
CA GLY A 276 26.45 14.38 8.85
C GLY A 276 27.22 15.37 9.72
N ARG A 277 26.60 15.91 10.78
CA ARG A 277 27.27 16.77 11.78
C ARG A 277 28.05 15.98 12.83
N ILE A 278 27.79 14.70 12.99
CA ILE A 278 28.34 13.85 14.06
C ILE A 278 29.47 12.97 13.51
N ARG A 279 30.30 13.52 12.61
CA ARG A 279 31.39 12.78 11.96
C ARG A 279 32.31 12.15 13.01
N GLY A 280 32.55 10.84 12.88
CA GLY A 280 33.44 10.06 13.74
C GLY A 280 32.74 8.99 14.62
N GLN A 281 31.40 8.98 14.68
CA GLN A 281 30.65 7.98 15.46
C GLN A 281 29.91 6.99 14.55
N SER A 282 29.84 5.73 14.96
CA SER A 282 29.29 4.60 14.19
C SER A 282 27.76 4.52 14.22
N LEU A 283 27.11 5.59 13.76
CA LEU A 283 25.66 5.71 13.62
C LEU A 283 25.24 5.53 12.16
N THR A 284 24.43 4.51 11.88
CA THR A 284 23.97 4.21 10.51
C THR A 284 22.51 4.65 10.30
N LEU A 285 22.23 5.28 9.16
CA LEU A 285 20.86 5.60 8.73
C LEU A 285 20.33 4.56 7.75
N SER A 286 19.12 4.04 7.98
CA SER A 286 18.42 3.19 7.03
C SER A 286 17.03 3.74 6.69
N ILE A 287 16.68 3.70 5.40
CA ILE A 287 15.33 3.97 4.90
C ILE A 287 14.74 2.66 4.45
N ARG A 288 13.51 2.38 4.89
CA ARG A 288 12.80 1.18 4.49
C ARG A 288 11.33 1.47 4.24
N SER A 289 10.77 0.87 3.19
CA SER A 289 9.32 0.74 3.01
C SER A 289 8.72 -0.28 3.97
N ASN A 290 9.52 -1.28 4.34
CA ASN A 290 9.20 -2.29 5.33
C ASN A 290 10.45 -2.55 6.18
N VAL A 291 10.34 -2.41 7.50
CA VAL A 291 11.44 -2.58 8.47
C VAL A 291 12.15 -3.93 8.30
N LEU A 292 11.44 -4.95 7.80
CA LEU A 292 11.94 -6.30 7.60
C LEU A 292 12.76 -6.49 6.31
N GLU A 293 12.87 -5.50 5.42
CA GLU A 293 13.68 -5.62 4.21
C GLU A 293 15.20 -5.49 4.51
N ARG A 294 15.94 -6.61 4.39
CA ARG A 294 17.41 -6.81 4.50
C ARG A 294 18.16 -5.94 5.53
N ALA A 295 18.59 -6.57 6.63
CA ALA A 295 19.53 -6.01 7.61
C ALA A 295 20.99 -6.25 7.23
#